data_AF-A0AAU9UZT0-F1
#
_entry.id   AF-A0AAU9UZT0-F1
#
_cell.length_a   1.000
_cell.length_b   1.000
_cell.length_c   1.000
_cell.angle_alpha   90.00
_cell.angle_beta   90.00
_cell.angle_gamma   90.00
#
_symmetry.space_group_name_H-M   'P 1'
#
loop_
_entity.id
_entity.type
_entity.pdbx_description
1 polymer ?
#
loop_
_entity_poly.entity_id
_entity_poly.type
_entity_poly.pdbx_seq_one_letter_code
_entity_poly.pdbx_strand_id
1 'polypeptide(L)'
;METPTEVSSNPTKPMILISAKDLTSASVFISDLTDGNIIENNVKVTNRKPWRIINKYYCVDVEIYSLADSEPPPLELADHVEAHIIFITDDEDDETGASLAEGRWARARAAGGERASVLLLAADAARAAPALLAWARRRRYELVPLRQSAADDSDADEDPAAPFPETYGAERVRAALHAHAWRGLERLDRHAPRPAPAAPAAPAAPEPTSSDDDYEGLEDPEDDEAAVERAEAFVEALGALGGARADDGLAPGDRLQRAERLVAAFCRALGTDLPAL
;
A
#
# COMPACT_ATOMS: atom_id res chain seq x y z
N MET A 1 18.99 43.88 20.25
CA MET A 1 17.97 43.38 19.31
C MET A 1 18.64 42.29 18.51
N GLU A 2 18.58 41.06 19.02
CA GLU A 2 19.08 39.87 18.31
C GLU A 2 17.91 39.33 17.50
N THR A 3 18.11 39.22 16.18
CA THR A 3 17.15 38.62 15.26
C THR A 3 17.11 37.11 15.50
N PRO A 4 15.93 36.50 15.66
CA PRO A 4 15.83 35.06 15.79
C PRO A 4 16.16 34.43 14.44
N THR A 5 17.23 33.64 14.42
CA THR A 5 17.58 32.76 13.31
C THR A 5 16.42 31.81 13.06
N GLU A 6 15.76 31.94 11.91
CA GLU A 6 14.82 30.95 11.40
C GLU A 6 15.53 29.59 11.38
N VAL A 7 15.15 28.72 12.32
CA VAL A 7 15.47 27.31 12.26
C VAL A 7 14.64 26.78 11.11
N SER A 8 15.25 26.72 9.92
CA SER A 8 14.72 26.02 8.76
C SER A 8 14.34 24.61 9.21
N SER A 9 13.05 24.38 9.45
CA SER A 9 12.52 23.07 9.76
C SER A 9 12.68 22.24 8.49
N ASN A 10 13.77 21.49 8.39
CA ASN A 10 13.88 20.45 7.38
C ASN A 10 12.64 19.56 7.56
N PRO A 11 11.80 19.40 6.52
CA PRO A 11 10.66 18.51 6.61
C PRO A 11 11.20 17.12 6.95
N THR A 12 10.82 16.62 8.13
CA THR A 12 11.23 15.32 8.63
C THR A 12 10.72 14.24 7.68
N LYS A 13 11.64 13.40 7.19
CA LYS A 13 11.36 12.35 6.20
C LYS A 13 10.30 11.38 6.73
N PRO A 14 9.47 10.78 5.85
CA PRO A 14 8.56 9.72 6.28
C PRO A 14 9.35 8.52 6.81
N MET A 15 8.75 7.80 7.76
CA MET A 15 9.44 6.81 8.56
C MET A 15 8.82 5.42 8.50
N ILE A 16 9.69 4.41 8.44
CA ILE A 16 9.39 3.00 8.64
C ILE A 16 9.85 2.63 10.05
N LEU A 17 8.92 2.33 10.94
CA LEU A 17 9.23 1.80 12.26
C LEU A 17 9.32 0.27 12.19
N ILE A 18 10.42 -0.31 12.66
CA ILE A 18 10.62 -1.76 12.73
C ILE A 18 10.78 -2.16 14.19
N SER A 19 9.82 -2.89 14.73
CA SER A 19 9.89 -3.46 16.08
C SER A 19 10.43 -4.88 16.03
N ALA A 20 11.51 -5.14 16.76
CA ALA A 20 12.19 -6.44 16.77
C ALA A 20 12.74 -6.76 18.16
N LYS A 21 13.16 -8.01 18.35
CA LYS A 21 13.80 -8.51 19.59
C LYS A 21 14.96 -7.63 20.04
N ASP A 22 15.88 -7.39 19.11
CA ASP A 22 17.07 -6.59 19.31
C ASP A 22 17.51 -5.91 18.00
N LEU A 23 18.44 -4.97 18.11
CA LEU A 23 18.97 -4.22 16.97
C LEU A 23 19.75 -5.10 15.98
N THR A 24 20.29 -6.23 16.42
CA THR A 24 21.03 -7.18 15.56
C THR A 24 20.06 -7.84 14.60
N SER A 25 18.98 -8.41 15.13
CA SER A 25 17.90 -9.06 14.39
C SER A 25 17.23 -8.09 13.42
N ALA A 26 16.94 -6.87 13.90
CA ALA A 26 16.44 -5.80 13.03
C ALA A 26 17.43 -5.46 11.90
N SER A 27 18.74 -5.41 12.19
CA SER A 27 19.74 -5.07 11.19
C SER A 27 19.87 -6.12 10.10
N VAL A 28 19.76 -7.42 10.44
CA VAL A 28 19.74 -8.51 9.46
C VAL A 28 18.51 -8.37 8.57
N PHE A 29 17.32 -8.26 9.17
CA PHE A 29 16.08 -8.09 8.42
C PHE A 29 16.09 -6.84 7.52
N ILE A 30 16.62 -5.71 7.99
CA ILE A 30 16.75 -4.49 7.18
C ILE A 30 17.73 -4.68 6.02
N SER A 31 18.83 -5.42 6.22
CA SER A 31 19.77 -5.72 5.16
C SER A 31 19.08 -6.48 4.03
N ASP A 32 18.29 -7.50 4.39
CA ASP A 32 17.52 -8.29 3.43
C ASP A 32 16.43 -7.44 2.76
N LEU A 33 15.68 -6.66 3.53
CA LEU A 33 14.62 -5.77 3.03
C LEU A 33 15.12 -4.73 2.03
N THR A 34 16.31 -4.19 2.24
CA THR A 34 16.88 -3.11 1.42
C THR A 34 17.79 -3.61 0.30
N ASP A 35 18.02 -4.94 0.20
CA ASP A 35 19.07 -5.54 -0.63
C ASP A 35 20.44 -4.88 -0.43
N GLY A 36 20.71 -4.43 0.81
CA GLY A 36 21.92 -3.68 1.16
C GLY A 36 21.99 -2.24 0.62
N ASN A 37 20.97 -1.73 -0.08
CA ASN A 37 20.95 -0.39 -0.69
C ASN A 37 20.62 0.72 0.33
N ILE A 38 21.37 0.82 1.41
CA ILE A 38 21.21 1.86 2.44
C ILE A 38 22.06 3.07 2.07
N ILE A 39 21.52 4.29 2.21
CA ILE A 39 22.30 5.50 1.96
C ILE A 39 23.33 5.64 3.09
N GLU A 40 24.61 5.63 2.77
CA GLU A 40 25.66 5.81 3.77
C GLU A 40 25.61 7.25 4.32
N ASN A 41 25.16 7.41 5.57
CA ASN A 41 25.25 8.67 6.28
C ASN A 41 26.57 8.77 7.06
N ASN A 42 27.20 9.94 7.01
CA ASN A 42 28.42 10.27 7.77
C ASN A 42 28.22 10.26 9.31
N VAL A 43 26.97 10.18 9.78
CA VAL A 43 26.61 10.08 11.19
C VAL A 43 25.98 8.72 11.42
N LYS A 44 26.71 7.80 12.08
CA LYS A 44 26.20 6.49 12.48
C LYS A 44 25.26 6.63 13.68
N VAL A 45 24.00 6.92 13.42
CA VAL A 45 22.94 6.73 14.42
C VAL A 45 22.54 5.25 14.38
N THR A 46 22.87 4.49 15.42
CA THR A 46 22.82 3.02 15.44
C THR A 46 21.47 2.43 15.05
N ASN A 47 20.37 3.12 15.35
CA ASN A 47 19.00 2.66 15.11
C ASN A 47 18.29 3.37 13.94
N ARG A 48 18.97 4.26 13.20
CA ARG A 48 18.39 4.96 12.04
C ARG A 48 19.16 4.68 10.78
N LYS A 49 18.46 4.26 9.74
CA LYS A 49 19.06 3.96 8.44
C LYS A 49 18.25 4.67 7.33
N PRO A 50 18.83 5.63 6.61
CA PRO A 50 18.16 6.24 5.47
C PRO A 50 18.06 5.23 4.32
N TRP A 51 16.90 5.17 3.67
CA TRP A 51 16.68 4.29 2.53
C TRP A 51 15.96 5.07 1.43
N ARG A 52 16.34 4.83 0.18
CA ARG A 52 15.64 5.41 -0.97
C ARG A 52 14.85 4.31 -1.65
N ILE A 53 13.53 4.43 -1.59
CA ILE A 53 12.60 3.57 -2.32
C ILE A 53 12.53 4.09 -3.75
N ILE A 54 12.77 3.21 -4.72
CA ILE A 54 12.68 3.50 -6.15
C ILE A 54 11.85 2.40 -6.79
N ASN A 55 10.76 2.78 -7.47
CA ASN A 55 9.99 1.87 -8.31
C ASN A 55 9.79 2.49 -9.70
N LYS A 56 9.00 1.84 -10.56
CA LYS A 56 8.72 2.33 -11.92
C LYS A 56 8.06 3.72 -11.95
N TYR A 57 7.34 4.10 -10.90
CA TYR A 57 6.45 5.27 -10.90
C TYR A 57 7.02 6.46 -10.12
N TYR A 58 7.78 6.22 -9.05
CA TYR A 58 8.29 7.24 -8.17
C TYR A 58 9.61 6.85 -7.47
N CYS A 59 10.26 7.86 -6.90
CA CYS A 59 11.28 7.69 -5.87
C CYS A 59 10.93 8.48 -4.61
N VAL A 60 11.40 8.02 -3.46
CA VAL A 60 11.22 8.72 -2.17
C VAL A 60 12.33 8.34 -1.20
N ASP A 61 12.79 9.32 -0.42
CA ASP A 61 13.70 9.09 0.69
C ASP A 61 12.90 8.84 1.97
N VAL A 62 13.11 7.69 2.59
CA VAL A 62 12.52 7.32 3.88
C VAL A 62 13.60 7.13 4.93
N GLU A 63 13.22 7.20 6.20
CA GLU A 63 14.08 6.76 7.32
C GLU A 63 13.53 5.46 7.91
N ILE A 64 14.40 4.47 8.07
CA ILE A 64 14.10 3.26 8.81
C ILE A 64 14.56 3.45 10.25
N TYR A 65 13.65 3.25 11.21
CA TYR A 65 13.94 3.27 12.64
C TYR A 65 13.77 1.87 13.23
N SER A 66 14.82 1.32 13.83
CA SER A 66 14.79 0.05 14.56
C SER A 66 14.45 0.30 16.03
N LEU A 67 13.42 -0.37 16.55
CA LEU A 67 13.01 -0.32 17.95
C LEU A 67 13.16 -1.71 18.57
N ALA A 68 14.16 -1.87 19.43
CA ALA A 68 14.36 -3.11 20.18
C ALA A 68 13.37 -3.23 21.34
N ASP A 69 13.10 -4.45 21.81
CA ASP A 69 12.16 -4.70 22.91
C ASP A 69 12.57 -4.03 24.23
N SER A 70 13.86 -3.82 24.44
CA SER A 70 14.44 -3.16 25.61
C SER A 70 14.43 -1.63 25.53
N GLU A 71 14.09 -1.05 24.38
CA GLU A 71 14.19 0.39 24.15
C GLU A 71 12.84 1.11 24.36
N PRO A 72 12.86 2.35 24.86
CA PRO A 72 11.65 3.15 24.96
C PRO A 72 11.15 3.57 23.57
N PRO A 73 9.84 3.76 23.39
CA PRO A 73 9.28 4.19 22.12
C PRO A 73 9.73 5.63 21.79
N PRO A 74 10.12 5.92 20.53
CA PRO A 74 10.55 7.25 20.12
C PRO A 74 9.35 8.18 19.88
N LEU A 75 8.89 8.84 20.94
CA LEU A 75 7.68 9.68 20.91
C LEU A 75 7.81 10.86 19.92
N GLU A 76 9.02 11.35 19.69
CA GLU A 76 9.30 12.44 18.76
C GLU A 76 9.05 12.09 17.29
N LEU A 77 8.84 10.81 16.98
CA LEU A 77 8.67 10.32 15.60
C LEU A 77 7.20 10.04 15.24
N ALA A 78 6.28 10.23 16.19
CA ALA A 78 4.92 9.74 16.08
C ALA A 78 4.13 10.24 14.86
N ASP A 79 4.44 11.44 14.36
CA ASP A 79 3.72 12.03 13.21
C ASP A 79 4.39 11.72 11.85
N HIS A 80 5.53 11.03 11.88
CA HIS A 80 6.33 10.66 10.71
C HIS A 80 6.24 9.17 10.36
N VAL A 81 5.78 8.32 11.29
CA VAL A 81 5.61 6.88 11.04
C VAL A 81 4.47 6.66 10.05
N GLU A 82 4.82 6.17 8.86
CA GLU A 82 3.86 5.80 7.81
C GLU A 82 3.76 4.28 7.60
N ALA A 83 4.80 3.54 7.99
CA ALA A 83 4.81 2.09 8.01
C ALA A 83 5.28 1.56 9.37
N HIS A 84 4.63 0.52 9.86
CA HIS A 84 5.08 -0.24 11.03
C HIS A 84 5.21 -1.71 10.68
N ILE A 85 6.40 -2.25 10.92
CA ILE A 85 6.74 -3.65 10.71
C ILE A 85 7.07 -4.26 12.07
N ILE A 86 6.41 -5.36 12.42
CA ILE A 86 6.79 -6.20 13.55
C ILE A 86 7.56 -7.39 12.97
N PHE A 87 8.82 -7.52 13.35
CA PHE A 87 9.64 -8.66 12.97
C PHE A 87 9.65 -9.68 14.11
N ILE A 88 9.30 -10.93 13.82
CA ILE A 88 9.29 -12.09 14.72
C ILE A 88 10.35 -13.05 14.21
N THR A 89 11.33 -13.41 15.05
CA THR A 89 12.37 -14.38 14.67
C THR A 89 11.85 -15.82 14.75
N ASP A 90 12.56 -16.76 14.13
CA ASP A 90 12.21 -18.19 14.13
C ASP A 90 12.04 -18.75 15.56
N ASP A 91 12.90 -18.34 16.50
CA ASP A 91 12.83 -18.73 17.91
C ASP A 91 11.70 -18.05 18.70
N GLU A 92 11.00 -17.07 18.11
CA GLU A 92 9.87 -16.35 18.69
C GLU A 92 8.52 -16.77 18.08
N ASP A 93 8.52 -17.53 16.98
CA ASP A 93 7.30 -17.99 16.28
C ASP A 93 6.73 -19.27 16.90
N ASP A 94 6.48 -19.21 18.21
CA ASP A 94 5.85 -20.27 18.99
C ASP A 94 4.53 -19.79 19.63
N GLU A 95 4.06 -20.46 20.68
CA GLU A 95 2.84 -20.06 21.42
C GLU A 95 2.94 -18.66 22.04
N THR A 96 4.16 -18.14 22.24
CA THR A 96 4.43 -16.82 22.81
C THR A 96 4.49 -15.71 21.76
N GLY A 97 4.64 -16.03 20.47
CA GLY A 97 4.81 -15.06 19.40
C GLY A 97 3.70 -14.01 19.33
N ALA A 98 2.45 -14.41 19.57
CA ALA A 98 1.32 -13.47 19.62
C ALA A 98 1.41 -12.47 20.79
N SER A 99 1.96 -12.90 21.93
CA SER A 99 2.19 -12.03 23.09
C SER A 99 3.34 -11.05 22.83
N LEU A 100 4.41 -11.52 22.18
CA LEU A 100 5.54 -10.68 21.76
C LEU A 100 5.08 -9.61 20.76
N ALA A 101 4.28 -10.00 19.75
CA ALA A 101 3.68 -9.09 18.79
C ALA A 101 2.79 -8.04 19.47
N GLU A 102 1.96 -8.45 20.44
CA GLU A 102 1.14 -7.53 21.24
C GLU A 102 2.00 -6.52 22.01
N GLY A 103 3.10 -6.95 22.65
CA GLY A 103 4.02 -6.08 23.35
C GLY A 103 4.73 -5.08 22.41
N ARG A 104 5.18 -5.54 21.25
CA ARG A 104 5.80 -4.70 20.20
C ARG A 104 4.81 -3.68 19.64
N TRP A 105 3.58 -4.11 19.34
CA TRP A 105 2.49 -3.23 18.93
C TRP A 105 2.18 -2.16 19.98
N ALA A 106 2.06 -2.54 21.26
CA ALA A 106 1.76 -1.60 22.34
C ALA A 106 2.86 -0.53 22.51
N ARG A 107 4.14 -0.90 22.36
CA ARG A 107 5.26 0.07 22.33
C ARG A 107 5.17 0.98 21.11
N ALA A 108 5.03 0.40 19.92
CA ALA A 108 4.98 1.15 18.68
C ALA A 108 3.80 2.13 18.63
N ARG A 109 2.67 1.80 19.26
CA ARG A 109 1.50 2.67 19.37
C ARG A 109 1.85 4.05 19.95
N ALA A 110 2.69 4.09 20.99
CA ALA A 110 3.14 5.35 21.59
C ALA A 110 4.01 6.17 20.62
N ALA A 111 4.75 5.51 19.74
CA ALA A 111 5.57 6.11 18.69
C ALA A 111 4.82 6.30 17.34
N GLY A 112 3.48 6.25 17.33
CA GLY A 112 2.69 6.48 16.12
C GLY A 112 2.43 5.26 15.23
N GLY A 113 2.94 4.08 15.58
CA GLY A 113 2.80 2.85 14.78
C GLY A 113 1.34 2.42 14.51
N GLU A 114 0.40 2.68 15.42
CA GLU A 114 -1.04 2.39 15.20
C GLU A 114 -1.65 3.27 14.10
N ARG A 115 -1.06 4.43 13.82
CA ARG A 115 -1.50 5.36 12.77
C ARG A 115 -0.80 5.12 11.43
N ALA A 116 0.13 4.18 11.37
CA ALA A 116 0.81 3.82 10.14
C ALA A 116 -0.21 3.29 9.11
N SER A 117 0.00 3.65 7.85
CA SER A 117 -0.85 3.19 6.74
C SER A 117 -0.49 1.79 6.28
N VAL A 118 0.79 1.40 6.46
CA VAL A 118 1.29 0.06 6.15
C VAL A 118 1.59 -0.67 7.45
N LEU A 119 0.91 -1.80 7.68
CA LEU A 119 1.04 -2.63 8.88
C LEU A 119 1.44 -4.05 8.48
N LEU A 120 2.69 -4.43 8.73
CA LEU A 120 3.25 -5.73 8.32
C LEU A 120 3.77 -6.50 9.52
N LEU A 121 3.50 -7.79 9.58
CA LEU A 121 4.10 -8.72 10.52
C LEU A 121 4.97 -9.69 9.73
N ALA A 122 6.28 -9.50 9.80
CA ALA A 122 7.26 -10.35 9.15
C ALA A 122 7.70 -11.45 10.12
N ALA A 123 7.48 -12.72 9.77
CA ALA A 123 7.88 -13.86 10.58
C ALA A 123 9.01 -14.62 9.88
N ASP A 124 10.14 -14.83 10.55
CA ASP A 124 11.26 -15.65 10.06
C ASP A 124 10.94 -17.15 10.15
N ALA A 125 9.86 -17.54 9.50
CA ALA A 125 9.36 -18.89 9.42
C ALA A 125 8.74 -19.14 8.04
N ALA A 126 8.63 -20.41 7.67
CA ALA A 126 7.92 -20.82 6.46
C ALA A 126 6.40 -20.74 6.63
N ARG A 127 5.93 -20.96 7.86
CA ARG A 127 4.52 -20.89 8.22
C ARG A 127 4.39 -20.40 9.65
N ALA A 128 3.72 -19.26 9.81
CA ALA A 128 3.53 -18.66 11.13
C ALA A 128 2.61 -19.50 12.04
N ALA A 129 2.86 -19.43 13.34
CA ALA A 129 2.01 -20.07 14.35
C ALA A 129 0.54 -19.58 14.23
N PRO A 130 -0.47 -20.46 14.41
CA PRO A 130 -1.88 -20.08 14.29
C PRO A 130 -2.29 -18.92 15.19
N ALA A 131 -1.72 -18.83 16.40
CA ALA A 131 -1.95 -17.73 17.33
C ALA A 131 -1.45 -16.39 16.78
N LEU A 132 -0.29 -16.38 16.13
CA LEU A 132 0.30 -15.20 15.50
C LEU A 132 -0.52 -14.73 14.31
N LEU A 133 -0.99 -15.66 13.47
CA LEU A 133 -1.91 -15.37 12.37
C LEU A 133 -3.24 -14.77 12.86
N ALA A 134 -3.83 -15.35 13.91
CA ALA A 134 -5.05 -14.83 14.50
C ALA A 134 -4.85 -13.44 15.12
N TRP A 135 -3.67 -13.19 15.69
CA TRP A 135 -3.28 -11.86 16.19
C TRP A 135 -3.17 -10.85 15.05
N ALA A 136 -2.44 -11.18 13.98
CA ALA A 136 -2.21 -10.29 12.84
C ALA A 136 -3.54 -9.86 12.20
N ARG A 137 -4.46 -10.80 11.97
CA ARG A 137 -5.81 -10.52 11.45
C ARG A 137 -6.60 -9.56 12.36
N ARG A 138 -6.56 -9.78 13.67
CA ARG A 138 -7.25 -8.94 14.65
C ARG A 138 -6.71 -7.50 14.67
N ARG A 139 -5.40 -7.35 14.50
CA ARG A 139 -4.70 -6.06 14.48
C ARG A 139 -4.59 -5.44 13.09
N ARG A 140 -5.10 -6.11 12.05
CA ARG A 140 -5.02 -5.72 10.63
C ARG A 140 -3.59 -5.59 10.11
N TYR A 141 -2.70 -6.42 10.64
CA TYR A 141 -1.37 -6.62 10.07
C TYR A 141 -1.47 -7.66 8.96
N GLU A 142 -0.83 -7.37 7.84
CA GLU A 142 -0.54 -8.40 6.85
C GLU A 142 0.61 -9.26 7.38
N LEU A 143 0.34 -10.56 7.57
CA LEU A 143 1.37 -11.51 7.98
C LEU A 143 2.14 -11.98 6.73
N VAL A 144 3.46 -11.82 6.76
CA VAL A 144 4.37 -12.20 5.68
C VAL A 144 5.37 -13.24 6.22
N PRO A 145 5.25 -14.51 5.80
CA PRO A 145 6.30 -15.51 6.04
C PRO A 145 7.56 -15.14 5.24
N LEU A 146 8.72 -15.16 5.89
CA LEU A 146 9.98 -14.79 5.24
C LEU A 146 10.68 -15.97 4.54
N ARG A 147 10.31 -17.20 4.89
CA ARG A 147 10.86 -18.42 4.27
C ARG A 147 9.78 -19.09 3.40
N GLN A 148 10.21 -19.82 2.37
CA GLN A 148 9.32 -20.64 1.56
C GLN A 148 8.94 -21.92 2.32
N SER A 149 7.69 -22.37 2.19
CA SER A 149 7.25 -23.66 2.72
C SER A 149 7.61 -24.78 1.75
N ALA A 150 8.31 -25.81 2.23
CA ALA A 150 8.66 -26.98 1.43
C ALA A 150 7.44 -27.80 0.97
N ALA A 151 6.27 -27.60 1.59
CA ALA A 151 5.03 -28.23 1.15
C ALA A 151 4.44 -27.56 -0.10
N ASP A 152 4.84 -26.31 -0.38
CA ASP A 152 4.41 -25.60 -1.58
C ASP A 152 5.13 -26.16 -2.82
N ASP A 153 6.29 -26.82 -2.65
CA ASP A 153 7.00 -27.48 -3.75
C ASP A 153 6.42 -28.86 -4.14
N SER A 154 5.59 -29.48 -3.28
CA SER A 154 5.15 -30.87 -3.46
C SER A 154 3.69 -31.03 -3.92
N ASP A 155 2.84 -30.04 -3.65
CA ASP A 155 1.42 -30.03 -4.05
C ASP A 155 1.02 -28.80 -4.88
N ALA A 156 1.95 -27.85 -5.11
CA ALA A 156 1.76 -26.86 -6.15
C ALA A 156 2.30 -27.42 -7.47
N ASP A 157 1.38 -27.98 -8.25
CA ASP A 157 1.22 -27.35 -9.56
C ASP A 157 0.99 -25.86 -9.26
N GLU A 158 2.06 -25.07 -9.09
CA GLU A 158 2.02 -23.62 -9.28
C GLU A 158 1.47 -23.50 -10.68
N ASP A 159 0.16 -23.38 -10.82
CA ASP A 159 -0.45 -23.20 -12.13
C ASP A 159 0.26 -21.98 -12.70
N PRO A 160 1.10 -22.13 -13.74
CA PRO A 160 1.81 -20.99 -14.29
C PRO A 160 0.83 -20.00 -14.94
N ALA A 161 -0.46 -20.35 -15.00
CA ALA A 161 -1.58 -19.50 -15.37
C ALA A 161 -2.35 -18.89 -14.16
N ALA A 162 -1.98 -19.17 -12.91
CA ALA A 162 -2.49 -18.42 -11.77
C ALA A 162 -2.07 -16.95 -11.94
N PRO A 163 -3.02 -16.01 -12.07
CA PRO A 163 -2.71 -14.65 -12.51
C PRO A 163 -1.87 -13.84 -11.51
N PHE A 164 -1.70 -14.34 -10.28
CA PHE A 164 -0.96 -13.69 -9.21
C PHE A 164 -0.22 -14.74 -8.36
N PRO A 165 1.08 -15.01 -8.60
CA PRO A 165 1.85 -15.87 -7.70
C PRO A 165 1.89 -15.25 -6.30
N GLU A 166 1.70 -16.07 -5.26
CA GLU A 166 1.81 -15.61 -3.88
C GLU A 166 3.27 -15.23 -3.59
N THR A 167 3.53 -13.93 -3.52
CA THR A 167 4.86 -13.42 -3.13
C THR A 167 5.04 -13.62 -1.62
N TYR A 168 6.10 -14.31 -1.22
CA TYR A 168 6.58 -14.45 0.17
C TYR A 168 7.91 -13.70 0.36
N GLY A 169 8.51 -13.79 1.55
CA GLY A 169 9.86 -13.27 1.76
C GLY A 169 9.95 -11.76 1.93
N ALA A 170 11.19 -11.27 1.97
CA ALA A 170 11.49 -9.83 1.98
C ALA A 170 10.91 -9.11 0.75
N GLU A 171 10.76 -9.80 -0.38
CA GLU A 171 10.16 -9.27 -1.60
C GLU A 171 8.70 -8.85 -1.41
N ARG A 172 7.91 -9.64 -0.68
CA ARG A 172 6.53 -9.27 -0.35
C ARG A 172 6.47 -8.02 0.52
N VAL A 173 7.35 -7.94 1.53
CA VAL A 173 7.47 -6.76 2.39
C VAL A 173 7.84 -5.54 1.56
N ARG A 174 8.83 -5.67 0.65
CA ARG A 174 9.20 -4.61 -0.30
C ARG A 174 8.03 -4.21 -1.18
N ALA A 175 7.30 -5.17 -1.75
CA ALA A 175 6.16 -4.88 -2.62
C ALA A 175 5.09 -4.05 -1.91
N ALA A 176 4.77 -4.38 -0.66
CA ALA A 176 3.84 -3.60 0.15
C ALA A 176 4.34 -2.16 0.38
N LEU A 177 5.63 -1.98 0.68
CA LEU A 177 6.23 -0.65 0.86
C LEU A 177 6.33 0.14 -0.45
N HIS A 178 6.57 -0.53 -1.58
CA HIS A 178 6.62 0.06 -2.92
C HIS A 178 5.24 0.41 -3.48
N ALA A 179 4.16 -0.16 -2.93
CA ALA A 179 2.79 0.17 -3.29
C ALA A 179 2.24 1.37 -2.49
N HIS A 180 2.90 1.75 -1.39
CA HIS A 180 2.46 2.83 -0.51
C HIS A 180 2.70 4.22 -1.12
N ALA A 181 1.74 5.12 -0.95
CA ALA A 181 1.83 6.51 -1.41
C ALA A 181 2.51 7.39 -0.35
N TRP A 182 3.84 7.30 -0.26
CA TRP A 182 4.66 8.06 0.68
C TRP A 182 4.51 9.58 0.58
N ARG A 183 4.54 10.26 1.74
CA ARG A 183 4.69 11.72 1.76
C ARG A 183 6.02 12.13 1.14
N GLY A 184 5.98 13.11 0.26
CA GLY A 184 7.19 13.61 -0.40
C GLY A 184 7.73 12.73 -1.52
N LEU A 185 6.94 11.76 -2.03
CA LEU A 185 7.34 11.01 -3.22
C LEU A 185 7.46 11.91 -4.46
N GLU A 186 8.44 11.63 -5.31
CA GLU A 186 8.70 12.30 -6.58
C GLU A 186 8.41 11.33 -7.73
N ARG A 187 7.45 11.66 -8.60
CA ARG A 187 7.11 10.82 -9.76
C ARG A 187 8.22 10.87 -10.81
N LEU A 188 8.67 9.72 -11.28
CA LEU A 188 9.71 9.61 -12.32
C LEU A 188 9.20 10.04 -13.70
N ASP A 189 7.93 9.75 -14.00
CA ASP A 189 7.30 10.02 -15.31
C ASP A 189 6.78 11.44 -15.49
N ARG A 190 7.31 12.43 -14.75
CA ARG A 190 7.12 13.82 -15.17
C ARG A 190 7.98 14.04 -16.42
N HIS A 191 7.44 13.65 -17.58
CA HIS A 191 7.64 14.46 -18.77
C HIS A 191 7.50 15.90 -18.33
N ALA A 192 8.59 16.68 -18.45
CA ALA A 192 8.57 18.10 -18.18
C ALA A 192 7.27 18.67 -18.74
N PRO A 193 6.52 19.50 -17.98
CA PRO A 193 5.28 20.07 -18.48
C PRO A 193 5.59 20.59 -19.88
N ARG A 194 4.96 19.99 -20.90
CA ARG A 194 5.14 20.40 -22.28
C ARG A 194 4.95 21.92 -22.23
N PRO A 195 5.97 22.73 -22.58
CA PRO A 195 5.85 24.17 -22.48
C PRO A 195 4.52 24.50 -23.16
N ALA A 196 3.62 25.14 -22.40
CA ALA A 196 2.34 25.56 -22.95
C ALA A 196 2.67 26.20 -24.30
N PRO A 197 2.04 25.76 -25.42
CA PRO A 197 2.30 26.38 -26.70
C PRO A 197 2.15 27.88 -26.47
N ALA A 198 3.24 28.62 -26.71
CA ALA A 198 3.30 30.04 -26.42
C ALA A 198 2.02 30.64 -27.01
N ALA A 199 1.18 31.22 -26.16
CA ALA A 199 -0.06 31.82 -26.60
C ALA A 199 0.31 32.78 -27.75
N PRO A 200 -0.19 32.56 -28.97
CA PRO A 200 0.06 33.51 -30.04
C PRO A 200 -0.52 34.85 -29.56
N ALA A 201 0.34 35.88 -29.58
CA ALA A 201 -0.06 37.24 -29.23
C ALA A 201 -1.33 37.57 -30.01
N ALA A 202 -2.39 37.91 -29.27
CA ALA A 202 -3.70 38.20 -29.83
C ALA A 202 -3.63 39.31 -30.89
N PRO A 203 -4.12 39.09 -32.12
CA PRO A 203 -4.71 40.15 -32.91
C PRO A 203 -6.23 40.14 -32.70
N ALA A 204 -6.81 41.34 -32.62
CA ALA A 204 -8.22 41.59 -32.45
C ALA A 204 -9.09 40.86 -33.51
N ALA A 205 -10.25 40.36 -33.08
CA ALA A 205 -11.35 39.90 -33.94
C ALA A 205 -12.26 41.10 -34.32
N PRO A 206 -13.26 40.99 -35.24
CA PRO A 206 -13.72 39.78 -35.95
C PRO A 206 -14.06 39.96 -37.46
N GLU A 207 -14.36 38.83 -38.12
CA GLU A 207 -15.45 38.54 -39.08
C GLU A 207 -15.02 37.68 -40.31
N PRO A 208 -15.95 36.87 -40.87
CA PRO A 208 -15.72 35.48 -41.29
C PRO A 208 -15.56 35.30 -42.80
N THR A 209 -15.04 34.15 -43.22
CA THR A 209 -15.58 33.28 -44.30
C THR A 209 -14.57 32.20 -44.70
N SER A 210 -15.12 31.02 -45.04
CA SER A 210 -14.59 30.03 -46.01
C SER A 210 -13.39 29.18 -45.55
N SER A 211 -13.26 27.88 -45.85
CA SER A 211 -14.07 26.73 -46.26
C SER A 211 -13.06 25.56 -46.31
N ASP A 212 -13.57 24.33 -46.23
CA ASP A 212 -12.95 23.03 -46.59
C ASP A 212 -12.16 22.28 -45.51
N ASP A 213 -12.91 21.40 -44.82
CA ASP A 213 -12.82 19.93 -44.83
C ASP A 213 -11.43 19.25 -44.75
N ASP A 214 -11.21 18.51 -43.66
CA ASP A 214 -11.19 17.03 -43.67
C ASP A 214 -10.84 16.52 -42.25
N TYR A 215 -11.86 16.11 -41.49
CA TYR A 215 -11.69 15.30 -40.28
C TYR A 215 -12.81 14.26 -40.21
N GLU A 216 -12.64 13.15 -40.94
CA GLU A 216 -13.39 11.93 -40.66
C GLU A 216 -12.71 11.20 -39.50
N GLY A 217 -13.41 11.08 -38.37
CA GLY A 217 -12.92 10.43 -37.18
C GLY A 217 -13.98 10.23 -36.10
N LEU A 218 -15.16 9.75 -36.51
CA LEU A 218 -16.18 9.02 -35.72
C LEU A 218 -16.27 9.36 -34.21
N GLU A 219 -16.93 10.48 -33.89
CA GLU A 219 -17.66 10.57 -32.63
C GLU A 219 -19.00 9.88 -32.85
N ASP A 220 -19.13 8.66 -32.33
CA ASP A 220 -20.42 8.00 -32.17
C ASP A 220 -21.15 8.74 -31.04
N PRO A 221 -22.28 9.41 -31.28
CA PRO A 221 -23.10 9.95 -30.21
C PRO A 221 -23.82 8.77 -29.56
N GLU A 222 -23.10 8.01 -28.72
CA GLU A 222 -23.74 7.17 -27.72
C GLU A 222 -24.53 8.10 -26.80
N ASP A 223 -25.81 8.21 -27.14
CA ASP A 223 -26.94 8.76 -26.40
C ASP A 223 -26.58 9.14 -24.96
N ASP A 224 -26.42 10.44 -24.70
CA ASP A 224 -26.14 10.97 -23.36
C ASP A 224 -27.16 10.45 -22.33
N GLU A 225 -28.37 10.11 -22.77
CA GLU A 225 -29.41 9.45 -21.96
C GLU A 225 -29.02 8.04 -21.51
N ALA A 226 -28.40 7.23 -22.38
CA ALA A 226 -27.90 5.89 -22.03
C ALA A 226 -26.65 5.94 -21.12
N ALA A 227 -25.84 6.99 -21.24
CA ALA A 227 -24.72 7.22 -20.31
C ALA A 227 -25.23 7.60 -18.91
N VAL A 228 -26.29 8.42 -18.83
CA VAL A 228 -26.93 8.79 -17.55
C VAL A 228 -27.63 7.58 -16.93
N GLU A 229 -28.36 6.77 -17.69
CA GLU A 229 -29.01 5.56 -17.17
C GLU A 229 -27.98 4.54 -16.63
N ARG A 230 -26.83 4.37 -17.31
CA ARG A 230 -25.71 3.55 -16.82
C ARG A 230 -25.14 4.09 -15.51
N ALA A 231 -24.99 5.41 -15.38
CA ALA A 231 -24.47 6.05 -14.18
C ALA A 231 -25.43 5.93 -12.99
N GLU A 232 -26.74 6.08 -13.20
CA GLU A 232 -27.77 5.92 -12.17
C GLU A 232 -27.85 4.47 -11.68
N ALA A 233 -27.82 3.49 -12.59
CA ALA A 233 -27.78 2.07 -12.25
C ALA A 233 -26.52 1.71 -11.43
N PHE A 234 -25.39 2.32 -11.75
CA PHE A 234 -24.13 2.13 -11.00
C PHE A 234 -24.20 2.71 -9.58
N VAL A 235 -24.80 3.89 -9.41
CA VAL A 235 -25.01 4.52 -8.09
C VAL A 235 -25.98 3.69 -7.24
N GLU A 236 -27.04 3.14 -7.84
CA GLU A 236 -27.97 2.24 -7.14
C GLU A 236 -27.27 0.95 -6.69
N ALA A 237 -26.44 0.35 -7.55
CA ALA A 237 -25.64 -0.84 -7.21
C ALA A 237 -24.66 -0.58 -6.06
N LEU A 238 -24.01 0.60 -6.02
CA LEU A 238 -23.15 1.01 -4.91
C LEU A 238 -23.93 1.29 -3.62
N GLY A 239 -25.14 1.85 -3.72
CA GLY A 239 -26.06 2.04 -2.60
C GLY A 239 -26.45 0.72 -1.95
N ALA A 240 -26.71 -0.32 -2.76
CA ALA A 240 -26.95 -1.68 -2.28
C ALA A 240 -25.73 -2.31 -1.59
N LEU A 241 -24.51 -1.93 -2.00
CA LEU A 241 -23.24 -2.34 -1.38
C LEU A 241 -23.00 -1.66 -0.03
N GLY A 242 -23.46 -0.41 0.15
CA GLY A 242 -23.43 0.30 1.44
C GLY A 242 -24.24 -0.38 2.54
N GLY A 243 -25.26 -1.15 2.16
CA GLY A 243 -26.04 -2.02 3.06
C GLY A 243 -25.36 -3.35 3.44
N ALA A 244 -24.20 -3.69 2.84
CA ALA A 244 -23.49 -4.94 3.09
C ALA A 244 -22.72 -4.97 4.43
N ARG A 245 -22.71 -3.87 5.19
CA ARG A 245 -22.09 -3.82 6.53
C ARG A 245 -22.93 -4.47 7.64
N ALA A 246 -24.09 -5.05 7.30
CA ALA A 246 -25.06 -5.63 8.25
C ALA A 246 -25.26 -7.16 8.08
N ASP A 247 -24.27 -7.89 7.57
CA ASP A 247 -24.42 -9.29 7.13
C ASP A 247 -24.04 -10.37 8.17
N ASP A 248 -24.08 -10.06 9.48
CA ASP A 248 -23.78 -11.04 10.55
C ASP A 248 -24.91 -12.06 10.84
N GLY A 249 -25.90 -12.23 9.94
CA GLY A 249 -27.08 -13.07 10.22
C GLY A 249 -27.74 -13.81 9.05
N LEU A 250 -27.24 -13.73 7.81
CA LEU A 250 -27.87 -14.39 6.66
C LEU A 250 -27.40 -15.85 6.48
N ALA A 251 -28.33 -16.73 6.13
CA ALA A 251 -28.02 -18.11 5.79
C ALA A 251 -27.10 -18.19 4.55
N PRO A 252 -26.25 -19.24 4.43
CA PRO A 252 -25.30 -19.37 3.32
C PRO A 252 -25.93 -19.28 1.91
N GLY A 253 -27.14 -19.82 1.72
CA GLY A 253 -27.85 -19.76 0.43
C GLY A 253 -28.31 -18.35 0.05
N ASP A 254 -28.74 -17.56 1.03
CA ASP A 254 -29.19 -16.18 0.82
C ASP A 254 -28.02 -15.25 0.49
N ARG A 255 -26.84 -15.54 1.06
CA ARG A 255 -25.60 -14.81 0.75
C ARG A 255 -25.15 -15.05 -0.70
N LEU A 256 -25.22 -16.31 -1.17
CA LEU A 256 -24.87 -16.65 -2.55
C LEU A 256 -25.82 -15.98 -3.55
N GLN A 257 -27.13 -16.10 -3.34
CA GLN A 257 -28.13 -15.51 -4.25
C GLN A 257 -28.10 -13.97 -4.25
N ARG A 258 -27.64 -13.36 -3.16
CA ARG A 258 -27.42 -11.91 -3.08
C ARG A 258 -26.13 -11.49 -3.79
N ALA A 259 -25.05 -12.24 -3.64
CA ALA A 259 -23.80 -12.01 -4.36
C ALA A 259 -24.01 -12.10 -5.88
N GLU A 260 -24.73 -13.12 -6.35
CA GLU A 260 -25.09 -13.28 -7.76
C GLU A 260 -25.87 -12.08 -8.29
N ARG A 261 -26.83 -11.57 -7.52
CA ARG A 261 -27.59 -10.36 -7.88
C ARG A 261 -26.72 -9.11 -7.97
N LEU A 262 -25.76 -8.94 -7.06
CA LEU A 262 -24.82 -7.81 -7.08
C LEU A 262 -23.88 -7.88 -8.29
N VAL A 263 -23.34 -9.06 -8.58
CA VAL A 263 -22.47 -9.27 -9.74
C VAL A 263 -23.27 -9.06 -11.04
N ALA A 264 -24.50 -9.54 -11.12
CA ALA A 264 -25.40 -9.28 -12.25
C ALA A 264 -25.73 -7.80 -12.46
N ALA A 265 -25.97 -7.06 -11.39
CA ALA A 265 -26.18 -5.61 -11.46
C ALA A 265 -24.91 -4.88 -11.95
N PHE A 266 -23.75 -5.28 -11.44
CA PHE A 266 -22.46 -4.70 -11.83
C PHE A 266 -22.10 -4.98 -13.29
N CYS A 267 -22.26 -6.21 -13.75
CA CYS A 267 -22.01 -6.58 -15.16
C CYS A 267 -22.94 -5.81 -16.11
N ARG A 268 -24.24 -5.67 -15.77
CA ARG A 268 -25.18 -4.85 -16.54
C ARG A 268 -24.77 -3.38 -16.60
N ALA A 269 -24.32 -2.81 -15.48
CA ALA A 269 -23.83 -1.43 -15.44
C ALA A 269 -22.58 -1.23 -16.32
N LEU A 270 -21.77 -2.27 -16.51
CA LEU A 270 -20.62 -2.28 -17.41
C LEU A 270 -20.97 -2.61 -18.87
N GLY A 271 -22.24 -2.83 -19.21
CA GLY A 271 -22.66 -3.21 -20.56
C GLY A 271 -22.25 -4.64 -20.96
N THR A 272 -22.04 -5.51 -19.97
CA THR A 272 -21.65 -6.92 -20.17
C THR A 272 -22.70 -7.85 -19.58
N ASP A 273 -23.16 -8.84 -20.34
CA ASP A 273 -24.03 -9.89 -19.80
C ASP A 273 -23.19 -10.98 -19.13
N LEU A 274 -23.62 -11.46 -17.96
CA LEU A 274 -23.03 -12.65 -17.36
C LEU A 274 -23.36 -13.88 -18.21
N PRO A 275 -22.37 -14.73 -18.53
CA PRO A 275 -22.66 -16.06 -19.03
C PRO A 275 -23.48 -16.81 -17.98
N ALA A 276 -24.60 -17.41 -18.40
CA ALA A 276 -25.45 -18.19 -17.51
C ALA A 276 -24.63 -19.31 -16.85
N LEU A 277 -24.61 -19.33 -15.51
CA LEU A 277 -24.12 -20.44 -14.69
C LEU A 277 -25.21 -21.50 -14.52
#